data_AF-A0A522WAQ4-F1
#
_entry.id   AF-A0A522WAQ4-F1
#
_cell.length_a   1.000
_cell.length_b   1.000
_cell.length_c   1.000
_cell.angle_alpha   90.00
_cell.angle_beta   90.00
_cell.angle_gamma   90.00
#
_symmetry.space_group_name_H-M   'P 1'
#
loop_
_entity.id
_entity.type
_entity.pdbx_description
1 polymer ?
#
loop_
_entity_poly.entity_id
_entity_poly.type
_entity_poly.pdbx_seq_one_letter_code
_entity_poly.pdbx_strand_id
1 'polypeptide(L)'
;MPAMHQGLSERLICLHDEIKSDGDLTELSRVAVALYDERTDIIKTFIHSSDSESPLDHSSAKLASLPSLKELALTGGRRTINDLEAVAESGQEHAGRLVSCGYLSSYTVPMGSKGQFVGFLFLNSVNKGFFTPKVIQRLRPYAELIAQVVMRELDTVRMMHAAVKVIRQVSTVRDEETGAHLARMARYSRLIATRMADRHGLSDEFIEYLFQFTPLHDVGKISVPDHILFKPGKLSPEEFEVMKAHVVRGLEIIDMMAFDFGMHSLAYFTVLRNVIAYHHEALDGSGYPHGLRGDEIPLEARIAAVADVFDALTSERPYKTAWSNQRAYDLLLDLAGTKFDPDCVAALIDSRHDISEIQARFEQTVFD
;
A
#
# COMPACT_ATOMS: atom_id res chain seq x y z
N MET A 1 -20.73 -9.78 21.43
CA MET A 1 -20.80 -10.04 19.98
C MET A 1 -19.76 -9.17 19.31
N PRO A 2 -18.64 -9.70 18.77
CA PRO A 2 -17.61 -8.81 18.25
C PRO A 2 -17.64 -8.81 16.73
N ALA A 3 -18.45 -7.93 16.14
CA ALA A 3 -18.18 -7.42 14.81
C ALA A 3 -17.41 -6.10 15.00
N MET A 4 -16.13 -6.18 15.37
CA MET A 4 -15.30 -4.99 15.64
C MET A 4 -13.96 -4.99 14.90
N HIS A 5 -13.86 -5.69 13.76
CA HIS A 5 -12.79 -5.51 12.78
C HIS A 5 -13.39 -5.49 11.37
N GLN A 6 -14.17 -4.46 11.06
CA GLN A 6 -14.60 -4.19 9.69
C GLN A 6 -13.52 -3.33 9.02
N GLY A 7 -12.91 -3.83 7.95
CA GLY A 7 -12.00 -3.03 7.11
C GLY A 7 -12.70 -1.78 6.57
N LEU A 8 -11.93 -0.84 6.03
CA LEU A 8 -12.47 0.40 5.47
C LEU A 8 -13.39 0.11 4.27
N SER A 9 -13.10 -0.94 3.50
CA SER A 9 -13.97 -1.40 2.40
C SER A 9 -15.35 -1.83 2.90
N GLU A 10 -15.44 -2.63 3.97
CA GLU A 10 -16.72 -3.06 4.53
C GLU A 10 -17.54 -1.88 5.08
N ARG A 11 -16.87 -0.94 5.77
CA ARG A 11 -17.51 0.29 6.24
C ARG A 11 -18.04 1.14 5.08
N LEU A 12 -17.28 1.20 3.97
CA LEU A 12 -17.71 1.90 2.77
C LEU A 12 -18.93 1.22 2.12
N ILE A 13 -18.98 -0.11 2.10
CA ILE A 13 -20.13 -0.88 1.62
C ILE A 13 -21.37 -0.55 2.45
N CYS A 14 -21.29 -0.63 3.78
CA CYS A 14 -22.40 -0.29 4.67
C CYS A 14 -22.89 1.15 4.44
N LEU A 15 -21.97 2.13 4.34
CA LEU A 15 -22.34 3.53 4.05
C LEU A 15 -22.98 3.69 2.67
N HIS A 16 -22.50 2.95 1.66
CA HIS A 16 -23.08 2.98 0.33
C HIS A 16 -24.53 2.45 0.33
N ASP A 17 -24.79 1.34 1.01
CA ASP A 17 -26.13 0.78 1.17
C ASP A 17 -27.09 1.72 1.92
N GLU A 18 -26.59 2.39 2.97
CA GLU A 18 -27.34 3.42 3.70
C GLU A 18 -27.69 4.62 2.81
N ILE A 19 -26.75 5.10 1.99
CA ILE A 19 -26.99 6.20 1.05
C ILE A 19 -28.08 5.81 0.05
N LYS A 20 -28.01 4.61 -0.51
CA LYS A 20 -29.00 4.13 -1.49
C LYS A 20 -30.39 3.94 -0.89
N SER A 21 -30.49 3.75 0.42
CA SER A 21 -31.77 3.69 1.13
C SER A 21 -32.44 5.07 1.28
N ASP A 22 -31.73 6.16 0.95
CA ASP A 22 -32.22 7.53 1.10
C ASP A 22 -32.86 8.11 -0.18
N GLY A 23 -34.09 7.67 -0.48
CA GLY A 23 -35.00 8.30 -1.45
C GLY A 23 -34.39 8.54 -2.85
N ASP A 24 -34.07 9.79 -3.16
CA ASP A 24 -33.56 10.22 -4.48
C ASP A 24 -32.13 9.72 -4.77
N LEU A 25 -31.46 9.06 -3.81
CA LEU A 25 -30.07 8.60 -3.93
C LEU A 25 -29.93 7.12 -4.32
N THR A 26 -31.05 6.42 -4.51
CA THR A 26 -31.15 5.00 -4.91
C THR A 26 -30.32 4.64 -6.14
N GLU A 27 -30.16 5.58 -7.07
CA GLU A 27 -29.42 5.41 -8.33
C GLU A 27 -27.91 5.69 -8.23
N LEU A 28 -27.38 5.90 -7.01
CA LEU A 28 -25.93 5.88 -6.78
C LEU A 28 -25.44 4.43 -6.90
N SER A 29 -24.58 4.17 -7.89
CA SER A 29 -24.19 2.81 -8.27
C SER A 29 -22.78 2.43 -7.81
N ARG A 30 -21.93 3.43 -7.50
CA ARG A 30 -20.56 3.21 -7.05
C ARG A 30 -20.04 4.37 -6.22
N VAL A 31 -19.36 4.03 -5.13
CA VAL A 31 -18.53 4.93 -4.35
C VAL A 31 -17.11 4.37 -4.32
N ALA A 32 -16.12 5.18 -4.67
CA ALA A 32 -14.73 4.74 -4.69
C ALA A 32 -13.77 5.82 -4.22
N VAL A 33 -12.71 5.39 -3.56
CA VAL A 33 -11.62 6.25 -3.14
C VAL A 33 -10.37 5.86 -3.91
N ALA A 34 -9.68 6.87 -4.41
CA ALA A 34 -8.34 6.73 -4.97
C ALA A 34 -7.34 7.60 -4.21
N LEU A 35 -6.17 7.05 -3.91
CA LEU A 35 -5.09 7.73 -3.19
C LEU A 35 -3.99 8.18 -4.13
N TYR A 36 -3.37 9.32 -3.80
CA TYR A 36 -2.28 9.92 -4.56
C TYR A 36 -0.93 9.70 -3.86
N ASP A 37 0.03 9.14 -4.59
CA ASP A 37 1.44 9.06 -4.20
C ASP A 37 2.22 10.20 -4.87
N GLU A 38 2.45 11.27 -4.11
CA GLU A 38 3.19 12.45 -4.55
C GLU A 38 4.60 12.13 -5.07
N ARG A 39 5.26 11.10 -4.51
CA ARG A 39 6.62 10.72 -4.93
C ARG A 39 6.63 10.06 -6.30
N THR A 40 5.49 9.55 -6.77
CA THR A 40 5.41 8.86 -8.06
C THR A 40 4.46 9.50 -9.07
N ASP A 41 3.73 10.54 -8.68
CA ASP A 41 2.63 11.15 -9.43
C ASP A 41 1.49 10.15 -9.73
N ILE A 42 1.41 9.03 -9.00
CA ILE A 42 0.43 7.99 -9.27
C ILE A 42 -0.81 8.22 -8.41
N ILE A 43 -1.98 8.24 -9.05
CA ILE A 43 -3.26 8.01 -8.40
C ILE A 43 -3.72 6.58 -8.63
N LYS A 44 -4.23 5.92 -7.58
CA LYS A 44 -4.67 4.52 -7.65
C LYS A 44 -5.90 4.26 -6.79
N THR A 45 -6.74 3.32 -7.22
CA THR A 45 -7.87 2.84 -6.40
C THR A 45 -7.36 2.32 -5.06
N PHE A 46 -8.10 2.58 -3.99
CA PHE A 46 -7.79 2.09 -2.64
C PHE A 46 -8.94 1.26 -2.07
N ILE A 47 -10.16 1.79 -2.12
CA ILE A 47 -11.37 1.08 -1.69
C ILE A 47 -12.53 1.48 -2.61
N HIS A 48 -13.50 0.60 -2.78
CA HIS A 48 -14.75 0.94 -3.45
C HIS A 48 -15.90 0.07 -2.93
N SER A 49 -17.11 0.52 -3.21
CA SER A 49 -18.35 -0.25 -3.15
C SER A 49 -19.09 -0.03 -4.46
N SER A 50 -19.63 -1.10 -5.06
CA SER A 50 -20.24 -1.07 -6.38
C SER A 50 -21.35 -2.13 -6.47
N ASP A 51 -22.39 -1.85 -7.25
CA ASP A 51 -23.56 -2.74 -7.39
C ASP A 51 -23.27 -4.01 -8.22
N SER A 52 -22.24 -3.98 -9.04
CA SER A 52 -21.76 -5.08 -9.88
C SER A 52 -20.29 -5.38 -9.57
N GLU A 53 -19.78 -6.52 -10.05
CA GLU A 53 -18.34 -6.76 -10.10
C GLU A 53 -17.63 -5.55 -10.71
N SER A 54 -16.54 -5.12 -10.06
CA SER A 54 -15.88 -3.84 -10.30
C SER A 54 -14.72 -4.00 -11.30
N PRO A 55 -14.87 -3.56 -12.55
CA PRO A 55 -13.79 -3.59 -13.56
C PRO A 55 -12.68 -2.54 -13.34
N LEU A 56 -12.62 -1.87 -12.18
CA LEU A 56 -11.64 -0.81 -11.86
C LEU A 56 -10.73 -1.13 -10.68
N ASP A 57 -10.74 -2.38 -10.25
CA ASP A 57 -9.84 -2.89 -9.22
C ASP A 57 -8.40 -2.79 -9.72
N HIS A 58 -7.47 -2.44 -8.83
CA HIS A 58 -6.05 -2.25 -9.17
C HIS A 58 -5.77 -1.15 -10.21
N SER A 59 -6.76 -0.30 -10.51
CA SER A 59 -6.59 0.79 -11.46
C SER A 59 -5.64 1.85 -10.93
N SER A 60 -4.68 2.26 -11.77
CA SER A 60 -3.79 3.39 -11.50
C SER A 60 -3.55 4.25 -12.74
N ALA A 61 -3.17 5.51 -12.53
CA ALA A 61 -2.82 6.46 -13.59
C ALA A 61 -1.90 7.56 -13.04
N LYS A 62 -1.20 8.28 -13.92
CA LYS A 62 -0.44 9.47 -13.53
C LYS A 62 -1.39 10.67 -13.39
N LEU A 63 -1.33 11.42 -12.29
CA LEU A 63 -2.18 12.60 -12.12
C LEU A 63 -1.82 13.68 -13.16
N ALA A 64 -0.55 13.79 -13.55
CA ALA A 64 -0.13 14.70 -14.61
C ALA A 64 -0.76 14.40 -15.98
N SER A 65 -1.17 13.15 -16.25
CA SER A 65 -1.89 12.79 -17.48
C SER A 65 -3.40 13.00 -17.39
N LEU A 66 -3.91 13.54 -16.28
CA LEU A 66 -5.35 13.76 -16.03
C LEU A 66 -5.62 15.25 -15.73
N PRO A 67 -5.63 16.14 -16.76
CA PRO A 67 -5.65 17.59 -16.56
C PRO A 67 -6.79 18.08 -15.68
N SER A 68 -8.00 17.54 -15.89
CA SER A 68 -9.16 17.92 -15.11
C SER A 68 -9.04 17.49 -13.64
N LEU A 69 -8.48 16.31 -13.33
CA LEU A 69 -8.25 15.92 -11.94
C LEU A 69 -7.12 16.74 -11.30
N LYS A 70 -6.05 17.03 -12.06
CA LYS A 70 -4.96 17.87 -11.60
C LYS A 70 -5.45 19.27 -11.16
N GLU A 71 -6.37 19.86 -11.92
CA GLU A 71 -7.00 21.14 -11.55
C GLU A 71 -7.77 21.04 -10.23
N LEU A 72 -8.54 19.97 -10.01
CA LEU A 72 -9.27 19.76 -8.75
C LEU A 72 -8.33 19.55 -7.56
N ALA A 73 -7.23 18.83 -7.76
CA ALA A 73 -6.21 18.63 -6.72
C ALA A 73 -5.58 19.96 -6.28
N LEU A 74 -5.36 20.89 -7.22
CA LEU A 74 -4.77 22.21 -6.96
C LEU A 74 -5.78 23.19 -6.32
N THR A 75 -7.02 23.18 -6.80
CA THR A 75 -8.04 24.16 -6.40
C THR A 75 -8.87 23.73 -5.19
N GLY A 76 -8.90 22.44 -4.88
CA GLY A 76 -9.88 21.86 -3.95
C GLY A 76 -11.32 21.87 -4.51
N GLY A 77 -11.48 22.21 -5.79
CA GLY A 77 -12.76 22.25 -6.48
C GLY A 77 -13.39 20.87 -6.61
N ARG A 78 -14.72 20.83 -6.71
CA ARG A 78 -15.50 19.61 -6.95
C ARG A 78 -16.00 19.62 -8.39
N ARG A 79 -16.15 18.45 -8.99
CA ARG A 79 -16.54 18.33 -10.40
C ARG A 79 -17.72 17.40 -10.57
N THR A 80 -18.65 17.82 -11.44
CA THR A 80 -19.76 16.99 -11.90
C THR A 80 -19.66 16.77 -13.39
N ILE A 81 -19.73 15.52 -13.82
CA ILE A 81 -19.86 15.11 -15.22
C ILE A 81 -21.19 14.40 -15.35
N ASN A 82 -22.15 15.02 -16.03
CA ASN A 82 -23.50 14.46 -16.20
C ASN A 82 -23.63 13.54 -17.42
N ASP A 83 -22.67 13.58 -18.34
CA ASP A 83 -22.59 12.71 -19.51
C ASP A 83 -21.14 12.28 -19.71
N LEU A 84 -20.79 11.08 -19.20
CA LEU A 84 -19.46 10.53 -19.33
C LEU A 84 -19.14 10.08 -20.77
N GLU A 85 -20.15 9.73 -21.58
CA GLU A 85 -19.94 9.31 -22.98
C GLU A 85 -19.43 10.49 -23.81
N ALA A 86 -20.06 11.66 -23.67
CA ALA A 86 -19.59 12.87 -24.34
C ALA A 86 -18.13 13.23 -23.97
N VAL A 87 -17.73 12.95 -22.73
CA VAL A 87 -16.34 13.16 -22.28
C VAL A 87 -15.42 12.08 -22.83
N ALA A 88 -15.86 10.82 -22.89
CA ALA A 88 -15.08 9.72 -23.48
C ALA A 88 -14.81 9.95 -24.98
N GLU A 89 -15.82 10.43 -25.73
CA GLU A 89 -15.70 10.80 -27.14
C GLU A 89 -14.67 11.91 -27.39
N SER A 90 -14.43 12.78 -26.40
CA SER A 90 -13.38 13.81 -26.45
C SER A 90 -11.96 13.25 -26.27
N GLY A 91 -11.81 11.93 -26.13
CA GLY A 91 -10.52 11.24 -26.04
C GLY A 91 -9.99 11.07 -24.61
N GLN A 92 -10.81 11.30 -23.57
CA GLN A 92 -10.39 11.09 -22.18
C GLN A 92 -10.47 9.61 -21.80
N GLU A 93 -9.31 8.94 -21.79
CA GLU A 93 -9.18 7.50 -21.52
C GLU A 93 -9.87 7.06 -20.22
N HIS A 94 -9.73 7.83 -19.13
CA HIS A 94 -10.38 7.52 -17.85
C HIS A 94 -11.93 7.52 -17.94
N ALA A 95 -12.51 8.46 -18.69
CA ALA A 95 -13.95 8.49 -18.93
C ALA A 95 -14.38 7.29 -19.78
N GLY A 96 -13.61 6.93 -20.81
CA GLY A 96 -13.85 5.73 -21.62
C GLY A 96 -13.85 4.45 -20.79
N ARG A 97 -12.94 4.32 -19.83
CA ARG A 97 -12.95 3.19 -18.88
C ARG A 97 -14.23 3.18 -18.06
N LEU A 98 -14.62 4.28 -17.42
CA LEU A 98 -15.87 4.35 -16.65
C LEU A 98 -17.11 3.99 -17.50
N VAL A 99 -17.19 4.48 -18.73
CA VAL A 99 -18.28 4.17 -19.67
C VAL A 99 -18.30 2.69 -20.05
N SER A 100 -17.13 2.07 -20.29
CA SER A 100 -17.05 0.63 -20.56
C SER A 100 -17.53 -0.24 -19.39
N CYS A 101 -17.58 0.33 -18.19
CA CYS A 101 -18.11 -0.29 -16.97
C CYS A 101 -19.60 0.02 -16.74
N GLY A 102 -20.26 0.74 -17.66
CA GLY A 102 -21.66 1.12 -17.58
C GLY A 102 -21.95 2.42 -16.81
N TYR A 103 -20.94 3.13 -16.29
CA TYR A 103 -21.16 4.39 -15.59
C TYR A 103 -21.34 5.55 -16.58
N LEU A 104 -22.41 6.32 -16.43
CA LEU A 104 -22.80 7.39 -17.36
C LEU A 104 -22.71 8.79 -16.75
N SER A 105 -22.59 8.92 -15.43
CA SER A 105 -22.29 10.19 -14.77
C SER A 105 -21.37 10.00 -13.56
N SER A 106 -20.63 11.05 -13.18
CA SER A 106 -19.72 11.05 -12.05
C SER A 106 -19.70 12.38 -11.30
N TYR A 107 -19.57 12.30 -9.98
CA TYR A 107 -19.27 13.42 -9.09
C TYR A 107 -17.95 13.12 -8.37
N THR A 108 -16.99 14.04 -8.52
CA THR A 108 -15.63 13.90 -7.99
C THR A 108 -15.39 14.92 -6.89
N VAL A 109 -14.90 14.44 -5.74
CA VAL A 109 -14.59 15.24 -4.56
C VAL A 109 -13.12 15.06 -4.19
N PRO A 110 -12.28 16.11 -4.21
CA PRO A 110 -10.92 16.02 -3.69
C PRO A 110 -10.93 15.83 -2.18
N MET A 111 -10.00 15.01 -1.70
CA MET A 111 -9.75 14.76 -0.29
C MET A 111 -8.37 15.27 0.07
N GLY A 112 -8.28 15.92 1.22
CA GLY A 112 -7.04 16.45 1.74
C GLY A 112 -7.19 16.87 3.19
N SER A 113 -6.06 17.11 3.86
CA SER A 113 -6.01 17.61 5.23
C SER A 113 -4.87 18.62 5.34
N LYS A 114 -5.07 19.68 6.14
CA LYS A 114 -4.06 20.71 6.44
C LYS A 114 -3.35 21.28 5.19
N GLY A 115 -4.09 21.44 4.08
CA GLY A 115 -3.55 21.97 2.82
C GLY A 115 -2.80 20.95 1.96
N GLN A 116 -2.72 19.69 2.38
CA GLN A 116 -2.13 18.60 1.59
C GLN A 116 -3.24 17.78 0.91
N PHE A 117 -3.13 17.66 -0.40
CA PHE A 117 -3.98 16.78 -1.21
C PHE A 117 -3.61 15.31 -0.96
N VAL A 118 -4.61 14.44 -0.77
CA VAL A 118 -4.41 13.02 -0.46
C VAL A 118 -5.00 12.11 -1.53
N GLY A 119 -6.07 12.53 -2.20
CA GLY A 119 -6.74 11.68 -3.19
C GLY A 119 -8.10 12.19 -3.59
N PHE A 120 -8.90 11.35 -4.23
CA PHE A 120 -10.27 11.68 -4.63
C PHE A 120 -11.27 10.64 -4.12
N LEU A 121 -12.46 11.13 -3.79
CA LEU A 121 -13.67 10.34 -3.70
C LEU A 121 -14.46 10.49 -5.00
N PHE A 122 -14.83 9.36 -5.60
CA PHE A 122 -15.63 9.28 -6.80
C PHE A 122 -16.98 8.66 -6.47
N LEU A 123 -18.04 9.35 -6.85
CA LEU A 123 -19.41 8.86 -6.82
C LEU A 123 -19.87 8.71 -8.27
N ASN A 124 -20.38 7.55 -8.66
CA ASN A 124 -20.78 7.27 -10.03
C ASN A 124 -22.19 6.69 -10.09
N SER A 125 -22.88 6.96 -11.19
CA SER A 125 -24.19 6.39 -11.49
C SER A 125 -24.22 5.83 -12.90
N VAL A 126 -24.98 4.77 -13.10
CA VAL A 126 -25.29 4.22 -14.43
C VAL A 126 -26.26 5.11 -15.21
N ASN A 127 -26.80 6.17 -14.59
CA ASN A 127 -27.71 7.12 -15.25
C ASN A 127 -27.00 8.43 -15.60
N LYS A 128 -27.27 8.97 -16.80
CA LYS A 128 -26.89 10.34 -17.16
C LYS A 128 -27.64 11.35 -16.29
N GLY A 129 -27.01 12.47 -16.00
CA GLY A 129 -27.65 13.59 -15.30
C GLY A 129 -28.07 13.34 -13.85
N PHE A 130 -27.66 12.21 -13.24
CA PHE A 130 -28.03 11.86 -11.87
C PHE A 130 -27.60 12.93 -10.84
N PHE A 131 -26.40 13.49 -11.00
CA PHE A 131 -25.81 14.46 -10.08
C PHE A 131 -26.37 15.89 -10.27
N THR A 132 -27.68 16.05 -10.13
CA THR A 132 -28.34 17.36 -10.09
C THR A 132 -27.93 18.17 -8.85
N PRO A 133 -28.12 19.50 -8.81
CA PRO A 133 -27.82 20.31 -7.62
C PRO A 133 -28.51 19.81 -6.34
N LYS A 134 -29.75 19.31 -6.44
CA LYS A 134 -30.50 18.73 -5.31
C LYS A 134 -29.84 17.44 -4.80
N VAL A 135 -29.47 16.53 -5.70
CA VAL A 135 -28.79 15.27 -5.37
C VAL A 135 -27.42 15.55 -4.74
N ILE A 136 -26.64 16.46 -5.32
CA ILE A 136 -25.33 16.88 -4.78
C ILE A 136 -25.47 17.49 -3.38
N GLN A 137 -26.50 18.30 -3.13
CA GLN A 137 -26.75 18.88 -1.81
C GLN A 137 -26.98 17.80 -0.75
N ARG A 138 -27.67 16.70 -1.11
CA ARG A 138 -27.92 15.56 -0.22
C ARG A 138 -26.71 14.63 -0.07
N LEU A 139 -25.95 14.39 -1.14
CA LEU A 139 -24.74 13.55 -1.10
C LEU A 139 -23.58 14.20 -0.35
N ARG A 140 -23.54 15.53 -0.27
CA ARG A 140 -22.45 16.28 0.36
C ARG A 140 -22.07 15.82 1.77
N PRO A 141 -22.99 15.73 2.74
CA PRO A 141 -22.65 15.25 4.09
C PRO A 141 -22.09 13.82 4.07
N TYR A 142 -22.62 12.93 3.23
CA TYR A 142 -22.10 11.56 3.08
C TYR A 142 -20.69 11.55 2.49
N ALA A 143 -20.45 12.32 1.43
CA ALA A 143 -19.14 12.45 0.81
C ALA A 143 -18.09 12.99 1.80
N GLU A 144 -18.48 13.97 2.62
CA GLU A 144 -17.63 14.52 3.69
C GLU A 144 -17.37 13.49 4.78
N LEU A 145 -18.38 12.73 5.21
CA LEU A 145 -18.23 11.67 6.21
C LEU A 145 -17.29 10.57 5.71
N ILE A 146 -17.47 10.08 4.48
CA ILE A 146 -16.62 9.05 3.87
C ILE A 146 -15.17 9.54 3.78
N ALA A 147 -14.97 10.76 3.30
CA ALA A 147 -13.65 11.37 3.24
C ALA A 147 -13.00 11.46 4.63
N GLN A 148 -13.73 11.90 5.66
CA GLN A 148 -13.20 11.99 7.03
C GLN A 148 -12.88 10.61 7.63
N VAL A 149 -13.71 9.60 7.37
CA VAL A 149 -13.48 8.22 7.82
C VAL A 149 -12.20 7.66 7.19
N VAL A 150 -12.02 7.82 5.88
CA VAL A 150 -10.81 7.38 5.18
C VAL A 150 -9.59 8.15 5.67
N MET A 151 -9.69 9.47 5.76
CA MET A 151 -8.59 10.33 6.19
C MET A 151 -8.12 10.00 7.60
N ARG A 152 -9.04 9.66 8.52
CA ARG A 152 -8.70 9.24 9.88
C ARG A 152 -7.86 7.95 9.89
N GLU A 153 -8.22 6.95 9.10
CA GLU A 153 -7.44 5.70 9.01
C GLU A 153 -6.04 5.97 8.44
N LEU A 154 -5.95 6.75 7.36
CA LEU A 154 -4.67 7.11 6.75
C LEU A 154 -3.78 7.94 7.67
N ASP A 155 -4.36 8.87 8.43
CA ASP A 155 -3.63 9.68 9.40
C ASP A 155 -3.10 8.80 10.55
N THR A 156 -3.84 7.78 10.99
CA THR A 156 -3.33 6.80 11.97
C THR A 156 -2.10 6.05 11.44
N VAL A 157 -2.14 5.57 10.18
CA VAL A 157 -0.97 4.92 9.54
C VAL A 157 0.20 5.89 9.42
N ARG A 158 -0.05 7.13 8.97
CA ARG A 158 0.99 8.17 8.86
C ARG A 158 1.64 8.51 10.20
N MET A 159 0.84 8.62 11.26
CA MET A 159 1.35 8.88 12.61
C MET A 159 2.24 7.74 13.10
N MET A 160 1.89 6.48 12.79
CA MET A 160 2.77 5.33 13.08
C MET A 160 4.09 5.43 12.34
N HIS A 161 4.09 5.70 11.03
CA HIS A 161 5.31 5.92 10.27
C HIS A 161 6.15 7.05 10.85
N ALA A 162 5.53 8.17 11.23
CA ALA A 162 6.22 9.30 11.84
C ALA A 162 6.85 8.92 13.18
N ALA A 163 6.13 8.20 14.04
CA ALA A 163 6.64 7.72 15.31
C ALA A 163 7.82 6.76 15.13
N VAL A 164 7.71 5.75 14.25
CA VAL A 164 8.82 4.83 13.93
C VAL A 164 10.02 5.60 13.38
N LYS A 165 9.80 6.56 12.47
CA LYS A 165 10.86 7.40 11.93
C LYS A 165 11.59 8.19 13.03
N VAL A 166 10.84 8.82 13.94
CA VAL A 166 11.44 9.54 15.08
C VAL A 166 12.22 8.60 16.00
N ILE A 167 11.67 7.41 16.28
CA ILE A 167 12.33 6.38 17.09
C ILE A 167 13.67 5.97 16.45
N ARG A 168 13.69 5.68 15.14
CA ARG A 168 14.92 5.36 14.38
C ARG A 168 15.92 6.51 14.44
N GLN A 169 15.49 7.76 14.20
CA GLN A 169 16.36 8.93 14.20
C GLN A 169 16.98 9.27 15.57
N VAL A 170 16.24 9.01 16.66
CA VAL A 170 16.72 9.31 18.02
C VAL A 170 17.56 8.15 18.58
N SER A 171 17.32 6.93 18.11
CA SER A 171 18.20 5.83 18.44
C SER A 171 19.62 6.11 17.95
N THR A 172 20.63 5.72 18.73
CA THR A 172 22.04 5.88 18.34
C THR A 172 22.42 5.07 17.10
N VAL A 173 21.47 4.29 16.57
CA VAL A 173 21.53 3.57 15.31
C VAL A 173 21.66 4.58 14.17
N ARG A 174 22.86 4.66 13.61
CA ARG A 174 23.03 5.15 12.24
C ARG A 174 22.43 4.10 11.32
N ASP A 175 21.18 4.30 10.95
CA ASP A 175 20.43 3.35 10.14
C ASP A 175 21.22 2.93 8.88
N GLU A 176 21.55 1.65 8.72
CA GLU A 176 22.08 1.15 7.44
C GLU A 176 20.98 1.11 6.37
N GLU A 177 19.71 1.02 6.78
CA GLU A 177 18.58 1.09 5.88
C GLU A 177 18.28 2.55 5.56
N THR A 178 18.79 2.99 4.42
CA THR A 178 18.44 4.31 3.89
C THR A 178 16.94 4.42 3.63
N GLY A 179 16.41 5.65 3.70
CA GLY A 179 15.03 5.91 3.30
C GLY A 179 14.73 5.46 1.86
N ALA A 180 15.76 5.35 1.02
CA ALA A 180 15.69 4.80 -0.33
C ALA A 180 15.39 3.28 -0.34
N HIS A 181 16.08 2.48 0.49
CA HIS A 181 15.81 1.04 0.64
C HIS A 181 14.34 0.80 1.03
N LEU A 182 13.88 1.40 2.12
CA LEU A 182 12.50 1.25 2.60
C LEU A 182 11.47 1.64 1.52
N ALA A 183 11.77 2.71 0.77
CA ALA A 183 10.90 3.19 -0.29
C ALA A 183 10.84 2.26 -1.51
N ARG A 184 11.95 1.62 -1.88
CA ARG A 184 12.00 0.62 -2.96
C ARG A 184 11.32 -0.67 -2.54
N MET A 185 11.68 -1.15 -1.36
CA MET A 185 11.15 -2.37 -0.74
C MET A 185 9.61 -2.30 -0.68
N ALA A 186 9.03 -1.25 -0.11
CA ALA A 186 7.57 -1.03 -0.12
C ALA A 186 6.95 -1.18 -1.53
N ARG A 187 7.58 -0.59 -2.54
CA ARG A 187 7.09 -0.59 -3.92
C ARG A 187 7.23 -1.94 -4.60
N TYR A 188 8.28 -2.69 -4.32
CA TYR A 188 8.41 -4.07 -4.79
C TYR A 188 7.33 -4.96 -4.15
N SER A 189 7.08 -4.85 -2.85
CA SER A 189 5.98 -5.59 -2.20
C SER A 189 4.64 -5.27 -2.85
N ARG A 190 4.35 -3.98 -3.06
CA ARG A 190 3.13 -3.55 -3.75
C ARG A 190 3.03 -4.15 -5.14
N LEU A 191 4.11 -4.07 -5.92
CA LEU A 191 4.18 -4.55 -7.29
C LEU A 191 3.91 -6.06 -7.36
N ILE A 192 4.58 -6.84 -6.51
CA ILE A 192 4.37 -8.29 -6.38
C ILE A 192 2.91 -8.57 -6.03
N ALA A 193 2.37 -7.92 -4.99
CA ALA A 193 1.00 -8.14 -4.54
C ALA A 193 -0.04 -7.79 -5.62
N THR A 194 0.15 -6.67 -6.35
CA THR A 194 -0.72 -6.29 -7.47
C THR A 194 -0.70 -7.33 -8.59
N ARG A 195 0.47 -7.88 -8.94
CA ARG A 195 0.57 -8.94 -9.99
C ARG A 195 -0.08 -10.26 -9.57
N MET A 196 -0.16 -10.49 -8.26
CA MET A 196 -0.75 -11.71 -7.69
C MET A 196 -2.23 -11.53 -7.30
N ALA A 197 -2.79 -10.33 -7.46
CA ALA A 197 -4.07 -9.97 -6.87
C ALA A 197 -5.21 -10.86 -7.34
N ASP A 198 -5.38 -11.05 -8.65
CA ASP A 198 -6.45 -11.89 -9.21
C ASP A 198 -6.32 -13.36 -8.76
N ARG A 199 -5.09 -13.88 -8.69
CA ARG A 199 -4.83 -15.28 -8.34
C ARG A 199 -5.11 -15.57 -6.86
N HIS A 200 -4.83 -14.61 -5.99
CA HIS A 200 -4.94 -14.77 -4.53
C HIS A 200 -6.11 -14.01 -3.92
N GLY A 201 -6.92 -13.32 -4.72
CA GLY A 201 -8.04 -12.49 -4.25
C GLY A 201 -7.60 -11.33 -3.38
N LEU A 202 -6.48 -10.68 -3.71
CA LEU A 202 -5.94 -9.58 -2.89
C LEU A 202 -6.67 -8.27 -3.22
N SER A 203 -7.28 -7.63 -2.23
CA SER A 203 -7.95 -6.35 -2.41
C SER A 203 -6.95 -5.18 -2.55
N ASP A 204 -7.37 -4.10 -3.20
CA ASP A 204 -6.61 -2.83 -3.23
C ASP A 204 -6.28 -2.33 -1.82
N GLU A 205 -7.20 -2.53 -0.88
CA GLU A 205 -7.01 -2.17 0.52
C GLU A 205 -5.85 -2.96 1.15
N PHE A 206 -5.84 -4.30 0.99
CA PHE A 206 -4.75 -5.15 1.47
C PHE A 206 -3.40 -4.75 0.87
N ILE A 207 -3.36 -4.55 -0.45
CA ILE A 207 -2.14 -4.19 -1.18
C ILE A 207 -1.59 -2.84 -0.68
N GLU A 208 -2.48 -1.88 -0.40
CA GLU A 208 -2.08 -0.59 0.16
C GLU A 208 -1.54 -0.73 1.57
N TYR A 209 -2.20 -1.50 2.45
CA TYR A 209 -1.69 -1.73 3.79
C TYR A 209 -0.36 -2.48 3.79
N LEU A 210 -0.17 -3.46 2.90
CA LEU A 210 1.12 -4.12 2.72
C LEU A 210 2.20 -3.13 2.28
N PHE A 211 1.91 -2.25 1.31
CA PHE A 211 2.81 -1.18 0.88
C PHE A 211 3.22 -0.27 2.04
N GLN A 212 2.27 0.13 2.90
CA GLN A 212 2.55 0.97 4.06
C GLN A 212 3.33 0.20 5.15
N PHE A 213 2.99 -1.06 5.41
CA PHE A 213 3.56 -1.80 6.53
C PHE A 213 4.92 -2.42 6.25
N THR A 214 5.26 -2.72 4.99
CA THR A 214 6.54 -3.39 4.72
C THR A 214 7.80 -2.60 5.14
N PRO A 215 7.87 -1.26 4.99
CA PRO A 215 8.94 -0.44 5.57
C PRO A 215 9.21 -0.59 7.07
N LEU A 216 8.30 -1.22 7.81
CA LEU A 216 8.38 -1.36 9.26
C LEU A 216 8.90 -2.73 9.70
N HIS A 217 9.19 -3.65 8.76
CA HIS A 217 9.62 -5.03 9.04
C HIS A 217 10.78 -5.10 10.04
N ASP A 218 11.71 -4.16 9.93
CA ASP A 218 12.96 -4.15 10.68
C ASP A 218 13.01 -3.13 11.83
N VAL A 219 11.85 -2.60 12.27
CA VAL A 219 11.79 -1.62 13.37
C VAL A 219 12.48 -2.08 14.66
N GLY A 220 12.53 -3.39 14.91
CA GLY A 220 13.18 -3.96 16.07
C GLY A 220 14.71 -3.90 16.07
N LYS A 221 15.36 -3.57 14.94
CA LYS A 221 16.82 -3.40 14.87
C LYS A 221 17.34 -2.33 15.83
N ILE A 222 16.48 -1.41 16.28
CA ILE A 222 16.78 -0.44 17.35
C ILE A 222 17.30 -1.08 18.64
N SER A 223 16.94 -2.33 18.89
CA SER A 223 17.33 -3.08 20.09
C SER A 223 18.62 -3.88 19.93
N VAL A 224 19.17 -3.96 18.70
CA VAL A 224 20.38 -4.73 18.41
C VAL A 224 21.60 -3.88 18.75
N PRO A 225 22.59 -4.41 19.50
CA PRO A 225 23.80 -3.66 19.82
C PRO A 225 24.59 -3.21 18.58
N ASP A 226 25.07 -1.97 18.57
CA ASP A 226 25.82 -1.35 17.45
C ASP A 226 26.99 -2.22 16.95
N HIS A 227 27.74 -2.85 17.85
CA HIS A 227 28.90 -3.67 17.47
C HIS A 227 28.51 -4.96 16.71
N ILE A 228 27.25 -5.39 16.82
CA ILE A 228 26.67 -6.50 16.05
C ILE A 228 26.03 -5.94 14.78
N LEU A 229 25.22 -4.88 14.91
CA LEU A 229 24.48 -4.28 13.80
C LEU A 229 25.40 -3.74 12.69
N PHE A 230 26.49 -3.07 13.07
CA PHE A 230 27.46 -2.45 12.16
C PHE A 230 28.75 -3.26 12.02
N LYS A 231 28.71 -4.56 12.31
CA LYS A 231 29.91 -5.39 12.23
C LYS A 231 30.40 -5.48 10.77
N PRO A 232 31.64 -5.07 10.45
CA PRO A 232 32.20 -5.22 9.11
C PRO A 232 32.55 -6.69 8.84
N GLY A 233 31.58 -7.49 8.41
CA GLY A 233 31.78 -8.88 8.04
C GLY A 233 30.64 -9.81 8.47
N LYS A 234 30.91 -11.13 8.48
CA LYS A 234 29.93 -12.12 8.92
C LYS A 234 29.80 -12.10 10.44
N LEU A 235 28.56 -12.23 10.91
CA LEU A 235 28.26 -12.47 12.33
C LEU A 235 28.73 -13.88 12.73
N SER A 236 29.21 -14.03 13.97
CA SER A 236 29.36 -15.32 14.61
C SER A 236 27.98 -15.95 14.87
N PRO A 237 27.88 -17.27 15.12
CA PRO A 237 26.61 -17.89 15.49
C PRO A 237 25.94 -17.19 16.68
N GLU A 238 26.70 -16.80 17.71
CA GLU A 238 26.20 -16.13 18.91
C GLU A 238 25.71 -14.71 18.61
N GLU A 239 26.44 -13.96 17.78
CA GLU A 239 26.03 -12.63 17.32
C GLU A 239 24.77 -12.72 16.45
N PHE A 240 24.66 -13.76 15.63
CA PHE A 240 23.47 -14.01 14.81
C PHE A 240 22.25 -14.34 15.68
N GLU A 241 22.40 -15.09 16.77
CA GLU A 241 21.31 -15.29 17.76
C GLU A 241 20.82 -13.97 18.34
N VAL A 242 21.73 -13.03 18.65
CA VAL A 242 21.35 -11.69 19.11
C VAL A 242 20.67 -10.88 18.00
N MET A 243 21.17 -10.96 16.76
CA MET A 243 20.56 -10.27 15.61
C MET A 243 19.10 -10.71 15.40
N LYS A 244 18.80 -12.02 15.51
CA LYS A 244 17.43 -12.55 15.35
C LYS A 244 16.42 -11.97 16.34
N ALA A 245 16.88 -11.42 17.47
CA ALA A 245 16.00 -10.80 18.46
C ALA A 245 15.25 -9.56 17.92
N HIS A 246 15.72 -8.94 16.83
CA HIS A 246 15.03 -7.79 16.23
C HIS A 246 13.58 -8.12 15.84
N VAL A 247 13.29 -9.37 15.45
CA VAL A 247 11.92 -9.78 15.10
C VAL A 247 11.00 -9.66 16.31
N VAL A 248 11.39 -10.28 17.43
CA VAL A 248 10.61 -10.27 18.68
C VAL A 248 10.49 -8.85 19.23
N ARG A 249 11.58 -8.09 19.22
CA ARG A 249 11.61 -6.69 19.68
C ARG A 249 10.79 -5.78 18.79
N GLY A 250 10.78 -6.04 17.48
CA GLY A 250 9.94 -5.33 16.53
C GLY A 250 8.46 -5.51 16.86
N LEU A 251 8.03 -6.76 17.12
CA LEU A 251 6.67 -7.07 17.57
C LEU A 251 6.32 -6.38 18.90
N GLU A 252 7.21 -6.42 19.89
CA GLU A 252 6.96 -5.70 21.16
C GLU A 252 6.74 -4.20 20.95
N ILE A 253 7.52 -3.57 20.07
CA ILE A 253 7.40 -2.14 19.76
C ILE A 253 6.05 -1.84 19.09
N ILE A 254 5.68 -2.59 18.04
CA ILE A 254 4.43 -2.29 17.32
C ILE A 254 3.19 -2.59 18.16
N ASP A 255 3.27 -3.52 19.12
CA ASP A 255 2.16 -3.86 20.00
C ASP A 255 1.96 -2.80 21.06
N MET A 256 3.07 -2.30 21.61
CA MET A 256 3.08 -1.15 22.51
C MET A 256 2.51 0.09 21.81
N MET A 257 2.98 0.38 20.59
CA MET A 257 2.45 1.48 19.78
C MET A 257 0.95 1.30 19.51
N ALA A 258 0.52 0.10 19.14
CA ALA A 258 -0.89 -0.16 18.89
C ALA A 258 -1.73 0.02 20.15
N PHE A 259 -1.19 -0.30 21.33
CA PHE A 259 -1.90 -0.14 22.61
C PHE A 259 -2.04 1.34 22.96
N ASP A 260 -0.92 2.06 22.98
CA ASP A 260 -0.86 3.44 23.43
C ASP A 260 -1.53 4.41 22.44
N PHE A 261 -1.47 4.13 21.14
CA PHE A 261 -2.11 4.95 20.10
C PHE A 261 -3.50 4.45 19.68
N GLY A 262 -4.05 3.42 20.34
CA GLY A 262 -5.38 2.88 20.03
C GLY A 262 -5.50 2.23 18.65
N MET A 263 -4.37 1.78 18.08
CA MET A 263 -4.31 1.18 16.75
C MET A 263 -4.63 -0.31 16.72
N HIS A 264 -5.02 -0.91 17.85
CA HIS A 264 -5.54 -2.29 17.87
C HIS A 264 -6.76 -2.49 16.96
N SER A 265 -7.47 -1.40 16.67
CA SER A 265 -8.62 -1.38 15.75
C SER A 265 -8.25 -1.06 14.30
N LEU A 266 -6.97 -0.79 14.02
CA LEU A 266 -6.50 -0.49 12.67
C LEU A 266 -6.72 -1.70 11.77
N ALA A 267 -7.36 -1.47 10.63
CA ALA A 267 -7.53 -2.51 9.63
C ALA A 267 -6.16 -3.09 9.23
N TYR A 268 -6.13 -4.41 9.00
CA TYR A 268 -4.92 -5.13 8.58
C TYR A 268 -3.74 -5.05 9.57
N PHE A 269 -3.92 -4.70 10.85
CA PHE A 269 -2.83 -4.72 11.83
C PHE A 269 -2.10 -6.09 11.90
N THR A 270 -2.82 -7.18 11.67
CA THR A 270 -2.23 -8.52 11.53
C THR A 270 -1.23 -8.62 10.38
N VAL A 271 -1.42 -7.91 9.27
CA VAL A 271 -0.45 -7.86 8.15
C VAL A 271 0.86 -7.24 8.61
N LEU A 272 0.81 -6.11 9.33
CA LEU A 272 2.00 -5.49 9.91
C LEU A 272 2.75 -6.47 10.83
N ARG A 273 2.02 -7.11 11.74
CA ARG A 273 2.60 -8.11 12.64
C ARG A 273 3.23 -9.27 11.88
N ASN A 274 2.56 -9.80 10.87
CA ASN A 274 3.03 -10.94 10.08
C ASN A 274 4.30 -10.61 9.30
N VAL A 275 4.35 -9.42 8.69
CA VAL A 275 5.56 -8.94 8.02
C VAL A 275 6.73 -8.89 8.99
N ILE A 276 6.58 -8.28 10.17
CA ILE A 276 7.66 -8.22 11.16
C ILE A 276 8.04 -9.63 11.65
N ALA A 277 7.05 -10.45 12.02
CA ALA A 277 7.24 -11.75 12.62
C ALA A 277 7.93 -12.77 11.68
N TYR A 278 7.64 -12.70 10.38
CA TYR A 278 7.92 -13.81 9.47
C TYR A 278 8.68 -13.44 8.19
N HIS A 279 9.10 -12.19 7.98
CA HIS A 279 9.87 -11.82 6.78
C HIS A 279 11.22 -12.54 6.63
N HIS A 280 11.71 -13.20 7.68
CA HIS A 280 12.90 -14.03 7.67
C HIS A 280 12.63 -15.55 7.68
N GLU A 281 11.35 -15.96 7.63
CA GLU A 281 11.00 -17.35 7.41
C GLU A 281 11.32 -17.76 5.96
N ALA A 282 11.60 -19.05 5.77
CA ALA A 282 11.93 -19.62 4.46
C ALA A 282 11.07 -20.86 4.23
N LEU A 283 10.60 -21.09 3.00
CA LEU A 283 9.61 -22.15 2.75
C LEU A 283 10.05 -23.56 3.16
N ASP A 284 11.35 -23.85 3.18
CA ASP A 284 11.91 -25.12 3.62
C ASP A 284 12.02 -25.28 5.16
N GLY A 285 11.67 -24.24 5.92
CA GLY A 285 11.73 -24.19 7.38
C GLY A 285 13.11 -23.91 7.94
N SER A 286 14.07 -23.48 7.10
CA SER A 286 15.40 -23.07 7.56
C SER A 286 15.47 -21.61 8.04
N GLY A 287 14.36 -20.87 7.87
CA GLY A 287 14.23 -19.48 8.32
C GLY A 287 14.05 -19.37 9.83
N TYR A 288 13.77 -18.14 10.28
CA TYR A 288 13.63 -17.82 11.69
C TYR A 288 12.53 -16.75 11.88
N PRO A 289 11.97 -16.60 13.10
CA PRO A 289 12.36 -17.25 14.36
C PRO A 289 11.66 -18.59 14.66
N HIS A 290 10.67 -19.00 13.88
CA HIS A 290 9.83 -20.17 14.17
C HIS A 290 10.13 -21.38 13.26
N GLY A 291 10.78 -21.18 12.11
CA GLY A 291 11.10 -22.27 11.18
C GLY A 291 9.86 -22.79 10.45
N LEU A 292 8.96 -21.88 10.10
CA LEU A 292 7.69 -22.18 9.41
C LEU A 292 7.96 -22.72 8.00
N ARG A 293 7.04 -23.55 7.47
CA ARG A 293 7.20 -24.16 6.15
C ARG A 293 6.03 -23.83 5.22
N GLY A 294 6.35 -23.62 3.94
CA GLY A 294 5.35 -23.43 2.89
C GLY A 294 4.30 -22.38 3.25
N ASP A 295 3.03 -22.79 3.21
CA ASP A 295 1.87 -21.93 3.49
C ASP A 295 1.63 -21.62 4.97
N GLU A 296 2.43 -22.16 5.90
CA GLU A 296 2.44 -21.69 7.29
C GLU A 296 2.94 -20.24 7.38
N ILE A 297 3.73 -19.79 6.39
CA ILE A 297 4.20 -18.41 6.27
C ILE A 297 3.10 -17.56 5.61
N PRO A 298 2.58 -16.51 6.29
CA PRO A 298 1.60 -15.61 5.71
C PRO A 298 2.08 -15.01 4.39
N LEU A 299 1.18 -14.84 3.42
CA LEU A 299 1.53 -14.37 2.07
C LEU A 299 2.21 -13.00 2.09
N GLU A 300 1.75 -12.07 2.93
CA GLU A 300 2.36 -10.75 3.12
C GLU A 300 3.84 -10.83 3.53
N ALA A 301 4.21 -11.83 4.34
CA ALA A 301 5.58 -12.04 4.77
C ALA A 301 6.43 -12.67 3.67
N ARG A 302 5.85 -13.59 2.88
CA ARG A 302 6.50 -14.16 1.68
C ARG A 302 6.80 -13.08 0.64
N ILE A 303 5.85 -12.18 0.41
CA ILE A 303 6.02 -11.02 -0.48
C ILE A 303 7.13 -10.10 0.05
N ALA A 304 7.08 -9.75 1.34
CA ALA A 304 8.08 -8.89 1.97
C ALA A 304 9.49 -9.49 1.90
N ALA A 305 9.65 -10.79 2.15
CA ALA A 305 10.93 -11.49 2.11
C ALA A 305 11.59 -11.43 0.72
N VAL A 306 10.81 -11.67 -0.35
CA VAL A 306 11.32 -11.57 -1.73
C VAL A 306 11.73 -10.14 -2.05
N ALA A 307 10.91 -9.17 -1.68
CA ALA A 307 11.16 -7.75 -1.95
C ALA A 307 12.37 -7.20 -1.17
N ASP A 308 12.54 -7.58 0.09
CA ASP A 308 13.70 -7.21 0.91
C ASP A 308 14.99 -7.82 0.36
N VAL A 309 15.01 -9.14 0.11
CA VAL A 309 16.19 -9.82 -0.42
C VAL A 309 16.57 -9.26 -1.79
N PHE A 310 15.60 -9.01 -2.67
CA PHE A 310 15.88 -8.39 -3.96
C PHE A 310 16.54 -7.02 -3.79
N ASP A 311 15.97 -6.13 -2.96
CA ASP A 311 16.55 -4.80 -2.75
C ASP A 311 17.95 -4.89 -2.12
N ALA A 312 18.15 -5.77 -1.14
CA ALA A 312 19.44 -6.01 -0.51
C ALA A 312 20.50 -6.56 -1.48
N LEU A 313 20.09 -7.28 -2.53
CA LEU A 313 20.98 -7.76 -3.59
C LEU A 313 21.37 -6.63 -4.56
N THR A 314 20.41 -5.78 -4.93
CA THR A 314 20.59 -4.75 -5.96
C THR A 314 20.99 -3.38 -5.43
N SER A 315 21.18 -3.24 -4.11
CA SER A 315 21.58 -1.98 -3.48
C SER A 315 23.04 -2.00 -3.06
N GLU A 316 23.68 -0.84 -3.13
CA GLU A 316 25.04 -0.66 -2.62
C GLU A 316 25.01 -0.60 -1.09
N ARG A 317 25.97 -1.28 -0.46
CA ARG A 317 26.17 -1.25 0.99
C ARG A 317 27.67 -1.04 1.28
N PRO A 318 28.06 -0.52 2.46
CA PRO A 318 29.47 -0.26 2.78
C PRO A 318 30.42 -1.45 2.54
N TYR A 319 29.90 -2.68 2.64
CA TYR A 319 30.65 -3.93 2.50
C TYR A 319 30.35 -4.70 1.20
N LYS A 320 29.49 -4.18 0.31
CA LYS A 320 28.99 -4.93 -0.85
C LYS A 320 28.62 -4.02 -2.01
N THR A 321 29.21 -4.27 -3.17
CA THR A 321 28.76 -3.69 -4.45
C THR A 321 27.40 -4.27 -4.85
N ALA A 322 26.50 -3.40 -5.32
CA ALA A 322 25.21 -3.79 -5.86
C ALA A 322 25.36 -4.85 -6.97
N TRP A 323 24.50 -5.86 -6.95
CA TRP A 323 24.40 -6.81 -8.05
C TRP A 323 23.59 -6.22 -9.21
N SER A 324 23.81 -6.73 -10.42
CA SER A 324 22.86 -6.45 -11.51
C SER A 324 21.51 -7.11 -11.20
N ASN A 325 20.43 -6.49 -11.67
CA ASN A 325 19.08 -7.07 -11.56
C ASN A 325 19.03 -8.49 -12.10
N GLN A 326 19.65 -8.74 -13.26
CA GLN A 326 19.66 -10.08 -13.85
C GLN A 326 20.28 -11.13 -12.90
N ARG A 327 21.41 -10.80 -12.27
CA ARG A 327 22.05 -11.71 -11.31
C ARG A 327 21.19 -11.94 -10.07
N ALA A 328 20.49 -10.91 -9.59
CA ALA A 328 19.56 -11.04 -8.48
C ALA A 328 18.35 -11.92 -8.86
N TYR A 329 17.80 -11.77 -10.07
CA TYR A 329 16.73 -12.62 -10.58
C TYR A 329 17.16 -14.08 -10.69
N ASP A 330 18.36 -14.34 -11.23
CA ASP A 330 18.87 -15.71 -11.36
C ASP A 330 18.96 -16.39 -9.98
N LEU A 331 19.47 -15.69 -8.96
CA LEU A 331 19.52 -16.22 -7.59
C LEU A 331 18.12 -16.46 -7.00
N LEU A 332 17.18 -15.54 -7.21
CA LEU A 332 15.81 -15.70 -6.72
C LEU A 332 15.10 -16.89 -7.37
N LEU A 333 15.33 -17.11 -8.68
CA LEU A 333 14.83 -18.29 -9.40
C LEU A 333 15.44 -19.58 -8.87
N ASP A 334 16.75 -19.61 -8.64
CA ASP A 334 17.44 -20.78 -8.08
C ASP A 334 16.90 -21.16 -6.69
N LEU A 335 16.43 -20.17 -5.92
CA LEU A 335 15.91 -20.33 -4.56
C LEU A 335 14.37 -20.41 -4.50
N ALA A 336 13.67 -20.29 -5.64
CA ALA A 336 12.22 -20.38 -5.72
C ALA A 336 11.76 -21.81 -5.38
N GLY A 337 10.70 -21.92 -4.57
CA GLY A 337 10.15 -23.19 -4.11
C GLY A 337 10.95 -23.87 -2.99
N THR A 338 12.12 -23.33 -2.62
CA THR A 338 12.92 -23.79 -1.48
C THR A 338 13.01 -22.74 -0.38
N LYS A 339 13.50 -21.54 -0.70
CA LYS A 339 13.52 -20.41 0.25
C LYS A 339 12.36 -19.46 0.01
N PHE A 340 12.10 -19.15 -1.25
CA PHE A 340 11.14 -18.11 -1.65
C PHE A 340 9.91 -18.69 -2.34
N ASP A 341 8.80 -17.99 -2.18
CA ASP A 341 7.56 -18.29 -2.89
C ASP A 341 7.72 -18.13 -4.41
N PRO A 342 7.49 -19.20 -5.20
CA PRO A 342 7.62 -19.15 -6.65
C PRO A 342 6.75 -18.08 -7.30
N ASP A 343 5.54 -17.85 -6.79
CA ASP A 343 4.61 -16.88 -7.36
C ASP A 343 5.07 -15.45 -7.06
N CYS A 344 5.60 -15.21 -5.86
CA CYS A 344 6.20 -13.91 -5.52
C CYS A 344 7.43 -13.61 -6.39
N VAL A 345 8.29 -14.61 -6.60
CA VAL A 345 9.49 -14.47 -7.46
C VAL A 345 9.09 -14.22 -8.91
N ALA A 346 8.12 -14.98 -9.45
CA ALA A 346 7.62 -14.81 -10.81
C ALA A 346 7.02 -13.40 -10.99
N ALA A 347 6.16 -12.96 -10.07
CA ALA A 347 5.54 -11.64 -10.09
C ALA A 347 6.56 -10.48 -10.11
N LEU A 348 7.64 -10.59 -9.31
CA LEU A 348 8.75 -9.63 -9.33
C LEU A 348 9.43 -9.62 -10.70
N ILE A 349 9.79 -10.80 -11.22
CA ILE A 349 10.55 -10.95 -12.46
C ILE A 349 9.75 -10.54 -13.70
N ASP A 350 8.44 -10.74 -13.70
CA ASP A 350 7.56 -10.31 -14.79
C ASP A 350 7.36 -8.78 -14.81
N SER A 351 7.81 -8.08 -13.76
CA SER A 351 7.67 -6.63 -13.60
C SER A 351 8.98 -5.85 -13.79
N ARG A 352 9.91 -6.36 -14.62
CA ARG A 352 11.24 -5.78 -14.87
C ARG A 352 11.24 -4.28 -15.19
N HIS A 353 10.31 -3.84 -16.04
CA HIS A 353 10.22 -2.42 -16.42
C HIS A 353 9.89 -1.54 -15.19
N ASP A 354 8.88 -1.93 -14.43
CA ASP A 354 8.45 -1.21 -13.22
C ASP A 354 9.56 -1.19 -12.17
N ILE A 355 10.33 -2.28 -12.03
CA ILE A 355 11.50 -2.35 -11.14
C ILE A 355 12.56 -1.33 -11.54
N SER A 356 12.90 -1.24 -12.83
CA SER A 356 13.87 -0.25 -13.30
C SER A 356 13.42 1.18 -13.04
N GLU A 357 12.12 1.48 -13.21
CA GLU A 357 11.58 2.80 -12.86
C GLU A 357 11.66 3.08 -11.35
N ILE A 358 11.38 2.08 -10.50
CA ILE A 358 11.49 2.19 -9.04
C ILE A 358 12.94 2.47 -8.64
N GLN A 359 13.90 1.71 -9.16
CA GLN A 359 15.32 1.89 -8.83
C GLN A 359 15.84 3.26 -9.25
N ALA A 360 15.54 3.69 -10.49
CA ALA A 360 15.98 4.99 -11.00
C ALA A 360 15.37 6.18 -10.24
N ARG A 361 14.16 6.02 -9.69
CA ARG A 361 13.49 7.08 -8.94
C ARG A 361 13.90 7.17 -7.48
N PHE A 362 14.25 6.03 -6.89
CA PHE A 362 14.60 5.91 -5.48
C PHE A 362 16.06 5.46 -5.37
N GLU A 363 16.96 6.15 -6.08
CA GLU A 363 18.39 5.95 -5.95
C GLU A 363 18.84 6.33 -4.54
N GLN A 364 19.80 5.57 -4.02
CA GLN A 364 20.42 5.84 -2.74
C GLN A 364 21.41 6.98 -2.94
N THR A 365 21.14 8.15 -2.36
CA THR A 365 22.04 9.30 -2.46
C THR A 365 23.05 9.28 -1.31
N VAL A 366 24.21 9.92 -1.51
CA VAL A 366 25.27 10.05 -0.48
C VAL A 366 24.78 10.81 0.78
N PHE A 367 23.57 11.38 0.74
CA PHE A 367 22.98 12.21 1.78
C PHE A 367 21.73 11.58 2.45
N ASP A 368 21.39 10.33 2.15
CA ASP A 368 20.28 9.60 2.79
C ASP A 368 20.66 8.95 4.12
#